data_AF-A0A7T7ZWX2-F1
#
_entry.id   AF-A0A7T7ZWX2-F1
#
_cell.length_a   1.000
_cell.length_b   1.000
_cell.length_c   1.000
_cell.angle_alpha   90.00
_cell.angle_beta   90.00
_cell.angle_gamma   90.00
#
_symmetry.space_group_name_H-M   'P 1'
#
loop_
_entity.id
_entity.type
_entity.pdbx_description
1 polymer ?
#
loop_
_entity_poly.entity_id
_entity_poly.type
_entity_poly.pdbx_seq_one_letter_code
_entity_poly.pdbx_strand_id
1 'polypeptide(L)'
;MEKSNKATRAKKTNKSYSSKFLKRNTLKGRGDKSIYVRPEYHERLTRIVKIIGAGEIPLYAYLDNILKHHFELHSEEILEDYNKNNKPIL
;
A
#
# COMPACT_ATOMS: atom_id res chain seq x y z
N MET A 1 14.76 -15.44 44.77
CA MET A 1 13.51 -15.93 44.14
C MET A 1 12.54 -14.75 44.18
N GLU A 2 11.92 -14.24 43.13
CA GLU A 2 11.69 -14.73 41.77
C GLU A 2 11.30 -13.48 40.94
N LYS A 3 12.02 -13.18 39.85
CA LYS A 3 11.69 -12.08 38.94
C LYS A 3 10.60 -12.59 38.00
N SER A 4 9.36 -12.16 38.21
CA SER A 4 8.25 -12.49 37.31
C SER A 4 8.42 -11.74 35.98
N ASN A 5 8.88 -12.47 34.97
CA ASN A 5 8.95 -12.07 33.57
C ASN A 5 7.53 -11.83 33.04
N LYS A 6 7.09 -10.56 33.02
CA LYS A 6 5.91 -10.17 32.24
C LYS A 6 6.33 -10.04 30.78
N ALA A 7 6.45 -11.19 30.10
CA ALA A 7 6.49 -11.25 28.66
C ALA A 7 5.18 -10.64 28.13
N THR A 8 5.23 -9.37 27.74
CA THR A 8 4.18 -8.71 26.98
C THR A 8 4.13 -9.39 25.63
N ARG A 9 3.26 -10.41 25.57
CA ARG A 9 2.81 -11.13 24.38
C ARG A 9 2.57 -10.10 23.28
N ALA A 10 3.55 -9.91 22.40
CA ALA A 10 3.45 -9.04 21.25
C ALA A 10 2.28 -9.57 20.42
N LYS A 11 1.13 -8.93 20.59
CA LYS A 11 -0.08 -9.21 19.83
C LYS A 11 0.33 -8.95 18.39
N LYS A 12 0.52 -10.01 17.59
CA LYS A 12 0.51 -9.92 16.12
C LYS A 12 -0.84 -9.31 15.76
N THR A 13 -0.92 -7.98 15.80
CA THR A 13 -2.06 -7.24 15.32
C THR A 13 -2.01 -7.44 13.83
N ASN A 14 -2.77 -8.43 13.36
CA ASN A 14 -3.02 -8.60 11.95
C ASN A 14 -3.77 -7.33 11.53
N LYS A 15 -3.01 -6.30 11.13
CA LYS A 15 -3.52 -4.97 10.79
C LYS A 15 -4.65 -5.17 9.81
N SER A 16 -5.85 -4.72 10.18
CA SER A 16 -7.06 -4.86 9.35
C SER A 16 -6.81 -4.26 7.98
N TYR A 17 -7.52 -4.74 6.96
CA TYR A 17 -7.43 -4.23 5.60
C TYR A 17 -7.47 -2.70 5.54
N SER A 18 -8.44 -2.11 6.26
CA SER A 18 -8.61 -0.67 6.34
C SER A 18 -7.38 0.02 6.92
N SER A 19 -6.80 -0.51 8.00
CA SER A 19 -5.58 0.07 8.59
C SER A 19 -4.34 -0.05 7.70
N LYS A 20 -4.34 -0.96 6.71
CA LYS A 20 -3.25 -1.08 5.74
C LYS A 20 -3.43 -0.12 4.56
N PHE A 21 -4.61 -0.14 3.93
CA PHE A 21 -4.82 0.52 2.63
C PHE A 21 -5.73 1.75 2.66
N LEU A 22 -6.55 1.90 3.70
CA LEU A 22 -7.51 2.99 3.83
C LEU A 22 -6.96 4.07 4.76
N LYS A 23 -5.80 4.60 4.39
CA LYS A 23 -5.18 5.76 5.04
C LYS A 23 -5.31 6.98 4.17
N ARG A 24 -5.68 8.10 4.78
CA ARG A 24 -5.61 9.40 4.12
C ARG A 24 -4.14 9.82 4.07
N ASN A 25 -3.53 9.78 2.88
CA ASN A 25 -2.22 10.37 2.67
C ASN A 25 -2.40 11.83 2.29
N THR A 26 -1.72 12.72 3.02
CA THR A 26 -1.60 14.14 2.68
C THR A 26 -0.53 14.32 1.61
N LEU A 27 -0.70 13.67 0.47
CA LEU A 27 -0.01 14.15 -0.72
C LEU A 27 -0.59 15.54 -1.01
N LYS A 28 0.27 16.56 -1.09
CA LYS A 28 -0.13 17.93 -1.44
C LYS A 28 -0.58 17.94 -2.90
N GLY A 29 -1.84 17.54 -3.14
CA GLY A 29 -2.49 17.57 -4.45
C GLY A 29 -2.50 16.24 -5.21
N ARG A 30 -3.28 16.20 -6.29
CA ARG A 30 -3.02 15.28 -7.41
C ARG A 30 -1.74 15.79 -8.06
N GLY A 31 -0.71 14.95 -8.15
CA GLY A 31 0.44 15.27 -9.00
C GLY A 31 -0.01 15.56 -10.45
N ASP A 32 0.92 16.01 -11.28
CA ASP A 32 0.73 16.29 -12.70
C ASP A 32 0.64 15.02 -13.58
N LYS A 33 0.79 13.84 -12.99
CA LYS A 33 0.81 12.54 -13.69
C LYS A 33 -0.50 11.78 -13.50
N SER A 34 -1.04 11.29 -14.61
CA SER A 34 -2.22 10.41 -14.65
C SER A 34 -1.84 9.06 -15.24
N ILE A 35 -2.33 7.98 -14.62
CA ILE A 35 -2.20 6.62 -15.15
C ILE A 35 -3.57 6.11 -15.56
N TYR A 36 -3.63 5.44 -16.71
CA TYR A 36 -4.86 4.82 -17.17
C TYR A 36 -5.16 3.55 -16.36
N VAL A 37 -6.40 3.39 -15.94
CA VAL A 37 -6.90 2.20 -15.24
C VAL A 37 -8.12 1.69 -15.99
N ARG A 38 -8.21 0.37 -16.19
CA ARG A 38 -9.36 -0.25 -16.84
C ARG A 38 -10.67 0.11 -16.11
N PRO A 39 -11.79 0.32 -16.83
CA PRO A 39 -13.06 0.70 -16.22
C PRO A 39 -13.51 -0.21 -15.08
N GLU A 40 -13.46 -1.54 -15.27
CA GLU A 40 -13.82 -2.52 -14.24
C GLU A 40 -12.96 -2.42 -12.97
N TYR A 41 -11.66 -2.10 -13.09
CA TYR A 41 -10.80 -1.88 -11.91
C TYR A 41 -11.11 -0.56 -11.24
N HIS A 42 -11.33 0.50 -12.01
CA HIS A 42 -11.73 1.79 -11.47
C HIS A 42 -13.03 1.67 -10.65
N GLU A 43 -14.03 0.95 -11.17
CA GLU A 43 -15.30 0.73 -10.46
C GLU A 43 -15.08 -0.04 -9.15
N ARG A 44 -14.28 -1.12 -9.19
CA ARG A 44 -13.96 -1.91 -8.00
C ARG A 44 -13.24 -1.08 -6.93
N LEU A 45 -12.21 -0.32 -7.30
CA LEU A 45 -11.48 0.55 -6.38
C LEU A 45 -12.41 1.62 -5.78
N THR A 46 -13.25 2.23 -6.61
CA THR A 46 -14.26 3.21 -6.18
C THR A 46 -15.22 2.61 -5.15
N ARG A 47 -15.71 1.39 -5.39
CA ARG A 47 -16.63 0.71 -4.47
C ARG A 47 -15.99 0.43 -3.11
N ILE A 48 -14.72 0.01 -3.09
CA ILE A 48 -13.97 -0.23 -1.84
C ILE A 48 -13.87 1.06 -1.03
N VAL A 49 -13.47 2.15 -1.67
CA VAL A 49 -13.29 3.45 -1.01
C VAL A 49 -14.62 3.99 -0.47
N LYS A 50 -15.71 3.83 -1.21
CA LYS A 50 -17.05 4.26 -0.76
C LYS A 50 -17.57 3.44 0.41
N ILE A 51 -17.49 2.10 0.32
CA ILE A 51 -18.11 1.21 1.32
C ILE A 51 -17.23 1.10 2.57
N ILE A 52 -15.93 0.83 2.40
CA ILE A 52 -15.04 0.56 3.53
C ILE A 52 -14.35 1.84 4.02
N GLY A 53 -14.03 2.76 3.09
CA GLY A 53 -13.44 4.06 3.42
C GLY A 53 -14.46 5.14 3.76
N ALA A 54 -15.75 4.79 3.85
CA ALA A 54 -16.86 5.70 4.13
C ALA A 54 -16.92 6.96 3.25
N GLY A 55 -16.33 6.92 2.05
CA GLY A 55 -16.20 8.08 1.15
C GLY A 55 -15.24 9.17 1.64
N GLU A 56 -14.60 8.99 2.80
CA GLU A 56 -13.68 9.97 3.36
C GLU A 56 -12.33 9.93 2.64
N ILE A 57 -11.96 8.77 2.11
CA ILE A 57 -10.66 8.58 1.48
C ILE A 57 -10.79 8.87 0.00
N PRO A 58 -9.96 9.74 -0.60
CA PRO A 58 -10.00 9.93 -2.04
C PRO A 58 -9.37 8.74 -2.75
N LEU A 59 -9.90 8.42 -3.94
CA LEU A 59 -9.45 7.26 -4.74
C LEU A 59 -7.94 7.23 -4.98
N TYR A 60 -7.33 8.41 -5.22
CA TYR A 60 -5.88 8.50 -5.43
C TYR A 60 -5.09 8.08 -4.19
N ALA A 61 -5.55 8.40 -2.98
CA ALA A 61 -4.84 8.05 -1.75
C ALA A 61 -4.89 6.53 -1.51
N TYR A 62 -6.02 5.91 -1.86
CA TYR A 62 -6.14 4.46 -1.80
C TYR A 62 -5.24 3.77 -2.82
N LEU A 63 -5.17 4.28 -4.07
CA LEU A 63 -4.26 3.76 -5.09
C LEU A 63 -2.79 3.93 -4.68
N ASP A 64 -2.43 5.08 -4.12
CA ASP A 64 -1.09 5.35 -3.59
C ASP A 64 -0.71 4.34 -2.48
N ASN A 65 -1.63 4.03 -1.56
CA ASN A 65 -1.39 3.01 -0.54
C ASN A 65 -1.20 1.60 -1.13
N ILE A 66 -1.92 1.26 -2.21
CA ILE A 66 -1.72 -0.01 -2.93
C ILE A 66 -0.32 -0.06 -3.53
N LEU A 67 0.08 1.01 -4.23
CA LEU A 67 1.39 1.10 -4.88
C LEU A 67 2.52 1.03 -3.85
N LYS A 68 2.40 1.80 -2.75
CA LYS A 68 3.36 1.76 -1.65
C LYS A 68 3.53 0.34 -1.11
N HIS A 69 2.44 -0.36 -0.80
CA HIS A 69 2.50 -1.74 -0.32
C HIS A 69 3.11 -2.70 -1.36
N HIS A 70 2.79 -2.51 -2.64
CA HIS A 70 3.37 -3.32 -3.71
C HIS A 70 4.88 -3.13 -3.78
N PHE A 71 5.37 -1.89 -3.74
CA PHE A 71 6.81 -1.62 -3.73
C PHE A 71 7.50 -2.10 -2.46
N GLU A 72 6.87 -1.97 -1.29
CA GLU A 72 7.41 -2.51 -0.03
C GLU A 72 7.53 -4.03 -0.05
N LEU A 73 6.60 -4.74 -0.70
CA LEU A 73 6.60 -6.20 -0.76
C LEU A 73 7.54 -6.76 -1.82
N HIS A 74 7.70 -6.06 -2.94
CA HIS A 74 8.41 -6.56 -4.13
C HIS A 74 9.67 -5.77 -4.47
N SER A 75 10.17 -4.88 -3.61
CA SER A 75 11.31 -4.02 -3.93
C SER A 75 12.56 -4.79 -4.34
N GLU A 76 12.85 -5.91 -3.66
CA GLU A 76 14.03 -6.73 -3.94
C GLU A 76 13.91 -7.41 -5.30
N GLU A 77 12.77 -8.06 -5.57
CA GLU A 77 12.47 -8.72 -6.84
C GLU A 77 12.50 -7.73 -8.02
N ILE A 78 11.86 -6.57 -7.84
CA ILE A 78 11.84 -5.49 -8.84
C ILE A 78 13.27 -5.02 -9.14
N LEU A 79 14.10 -4.83 -8.10
CA LEU A 79 15.48 -4.37 -8.29
C LEU A 79 16.35 -5.43 -8.96
N GLU A 80 16.19 -6.69 -8.58
CA GLU A 80 16.89 -7.82 -9.19
C GLU A 80 16.56 -7.93 -10.68
N ASP A 81 15.29 -7.94 -11.04
CA ASP A 81 14.84 -8.01 -12.43
C ASP A 81 15.21 -6.77 -13.23
N TYR A 82 15.13 -5.58 -12.62
CA TYR A 82 15.60 -4.34 -13.24
C TYR A 82 17.09 -4.42 -13.59
N ASN A 83 17.93 -4.91 -12.67
CA ASN A 83 19.37 -5.03 -12.91
C ASN A 83 19.71 -6.13 -13.93
N LYS A 84 18.98 -7.26 -13.93
CA LYS A 84 19.16 -8.31 -14.94
C LYS A 84 18.83 -7.82 -16.35
N ASN A 85 17.76 -7.04 -16.49
CA ASN A 85 17.29 -6.54 -17.78
C ASN A 85 18.06 -5.30 -18.26
N ASN A 86 18.59 -4.50 -17.33
CA ASN A 86 19.54 -3.45 -17.65
C ASN A 86 20.94 -4.07 -17.71
N LYS A 87 21.24 -4.72 -18.85
CA LYS A 87 22.59 -5.20 -19.12
C LYS A 87 23.59 -4.04 -18.94
N PRO A 88 24.71 -4.27 -18.24
CA PRO A 88 25.84 -3.35 -18.29
C PRO A 88 26.21 -3.12 -19.76
N ILE A 89 26.51 -1.86 -20.10
CA ILE A 89 26.92 -1.47 -21.47
C ILE A 89 28.37 -1.93 -21.75
N LEU A 90 29.03 -2.56 -20.78
CA LEU A 90 30.38 -3.10 -20.85
C LEU A 90 30.36 -4.63 -20.78
#